data_AF-A0A433VBY6-F1
#
_entry.id   AF-A0A433VBY6-F1
#
_cell.length_a   1.000
_cell.length_b   1.000
_cell.length_c   1.000
_cell.angle_alpha   90.00
_cell.angle_beta   90.00
_cell.angle_gamma   90.00
#
_symmetry.space_group_name_H-M   'P 1'
#
loop_
_entity.id
_entity.type
_entity.pdbx_description
1 polymer ?
#
loop_
_entity_poly.entity_id
_entity_poly.type
_entity_poly.pdbx_seq_one_letter_code
_entity_poly.pdbx_strand_id
1 'polypeptide(L)'
;MDKDLTDIVLLGHSFAGTIIAKVAEAIPDCIRRLIFLDAFVLNDGESLRDSLPPHYQALFDSLARESNDHTMVMPFELWREVLLNDADLELARSSYAGLSPEPYQPWIDKLDLKQFYSLPIPKSYLYCTEDNVLPQGEQWGWHPRMSNRLGLFRLVQMPGSHEVMFSNPVGLAEKMIVAGRD
;
A
#
# COMPACT_ATOMS: atom_id res chain seq x y z
N MET A 1 9.68 -23.19 5.12
CA MET A 1 9.54 -21.80 5.62
C MET A 1 9.57 -21.95 7.13
N ASP A 2 10.70 -21.62 7.76
CA ASP A 2 11.17 -22.27 9.00
C ASP A 2 11.13 -21.34 10.22
N LYS A 3 10.08 -20.53 10.40
CA LYS A 3 10.03 -19.56 11.51
C LYS A 3 8.82 -19.65 12.43
N ASP A 4 7.84 -20.51 12.16
CA ASP A 4 6.62 -20.73 12.97
C ASP A 4 6.09 -19.45 13.65
N LEU A 5 5.94 -18.39 12.85
CA LEU A 5 5.62 -17.06 13.36
C LEU A 5 4.19 -17.06 13.91
N THR A 6 4.04 -16.62 15.16
CA THR A 6 2.76 -16.41 15.83
C THR A 6 2.74 -15.04 16.49
N ASP A 7 1.55 -14.54 16.81
CA ASP A 7 1.34 -13.25 17.49
C ASP A 7 1.98 -12.05 16.76
N ILE A 8 1.95 -12.05 15.42
CA ILE A 8 2.62 -11.03 14.61
C ILE A 8 1.76 -9.80 14.39
N VAL A 9 2.43 -8.66 14.21
CA VAL A 9 1.85 -7.49 13.53
C VAL A 9 2.24 -7.58 12.06
N LEU A 10 1.25 -7.65 11.18
CA LEU A 10 1.47 -7.73 9.74
C LEU A 10 1.17 -6.36 9.10
N LEU A 11 2.19 -5.77 8.47
CA LEU A 11 2.07 -4.48 7.79
C LEU A 11 2.13 -4.66 6.26
N GLY A 12 1.22 -4.02 5.56
CA GLY A 12 1.21 -3.90 4.10
C GLY A 12 1.31 -2.44 3.71
N HIS A 13 2.27 -2.12 2.84
CA HIS A 13 2.45 -0.81 2.21
C HIS A 13 1.84 -0.81 0.80
N SER A 14 1.12 0.25 0.41
CA SER A 14 0.66 0.44 -0.96
C SER A 14 -0.15 -0.77 -1.49
N PHE A 15 0.24 -1.36 -2.62
CA PHE A 15 -0.35 -2.57 -3.20
C PHE A 15 -0.40 -3.74 -2.19
N ALA A 16 0.59 -3.84 -1.29
CA ALA A 16 0.63 -4.91 -0.30
C ALA A 16 -0.54 -4.89 0.69
N GLY A 17 -1.31 -3.80 0.76
CA GLY A 17 -2.61 -3.78 1.46
C GLY A 17 -3.55 -4.92 0.98
N THR A 18 -3.57 -5.16 -0.33
CA THR A 18 -4.35 -6.24 -0.94
C THR A 18 -3.80 -7.62 -0.54
N ILE A 19 -2.48 -7.74 -0.44
CA ILE A 19 -1.78 -8.97 -0.09
C ILE A 19 -2.02 -9.32 1.37
N ILE A 20 -1.85 -8.38 2.30
CA ILE A 20 -2.07 -8.65 3.73
C ILE A 20 -3.52 -8.99 4.03
N ALA A 21 -4.48 -8.49 3.25
CA ALA A 21 -5.89 -8.88 3.36
C ALA A 21 -6.08 -10.37 3.05
N LYS A 22 -5.47 -10.88 1.97
CA LYS A 22 -5.52 -12.31 1.60
C LYS A 22 -4.68 -13.19 2.53
N VAL A 23 -3.54 -12.70 3.01
CA VAL A 23 -2.75 -13.40 4.03
C VAL A 23 -3.54 -13.56 5.32
N ALA A 24 -4.29 -12.52 5.74
CA ALA A 24 -5.13 -12.60 6.92
C ALA A 24 -6.25 -13.64 6.82
N GLU A 25 -6.78 -13.88 5.62
CA GLU A 25 -7.75 -14.97 5.40
C GLU A 25 -7.11 -16.35 5.50
N ALA A 26 -5.84 -16.48 5.09
CA ALA A 26 -5.11 -17.75 5.08
C ALA A 26 -4.56 -18.15 6.45
N ILE A 27 -4.10 -17.18 7.25
CA ILE A 27 -3.45 -17.42 8.55
C ILE A 27 -3.95 -16.48 9.66
N PRO A 28 -5.29 -16.37 9.86
CA PRO A 28 -5.86 -15.38 10.78
C PRO A 28 -5.33 -15.54 12.22
N ASP A 29 -5.13 -16.77 12.67
CA ASP A 29 -4.70 -17.09 14.04
C ASP A 29 -3.26 -16.66 14.36
N CYS A 30 -2.45 -16.38 13.33
CA CYS A 30 -1.06 -15.94 13.52
C CYS A 30 -0.96 -14.41 13.72
N ILE A 31 -1.99 -13.65 13.37
CA ILE A 31 -1.93 -12.20 13.23
C ILE A 31 -2.66 -11.52 14.39
N ARG A 32 -1.92 -10.83 15.24
CA ARG A 32 -2.48 -9.99 16.31
C ARG A 32 -3.07 -8.68 15.79
N ARG A 33 -2.47 -8.09 14.75
CA ARG A 33 -2.90 -6.81 14.18
C ARG A 33 -2.46 -6.63 12.74
N LEU A 34 -3.31 -5.98 11.95
CA LEU A 34 -2.98 -5.51 10.60
C LEU A 34 -2.67 -4.02 10.60
N ILE A 35 -1.61 -3.61 9.90
CA ILE A 35 -1.31 -2.21 9.61
C ILE A 35 -1.34 -2.00 8.09
N PHE A 36 -2.17 -1.06 7.65
CA PHE A 36 -2.21 -0.57 6.28
C PHE A 36 -1.45 0.76 6.24
N LEU A 37 -0.23 0.76 5.70
CA LEU A 37 0.58 1.97 5.51
C LEU A 37 0.32 2.50 4.11
N ASP A 38 -0.36 3.63 3.97
CA ASP A 38 -0.68 4.23 2.65
C ASP A 38 -1.14 3.19 1.62
N ALA A 39 -2.00 2.29 2.07
CA ALA A 39 -2.25 1.02 1.39
C ALA A 39 -3.66 0.92 0.84
N PHE A 40 -3.80 0.19 -0.25
CA PHE A 40 -5.10 -0.11 -0.83
C PHE A 40 -5.91 -1.00 0.12
N VAL A 41 -7.15 -0.59 0.37
CA VAL A 41 -8.17 -1.38 1.05
C VAL A 41 -9.32 -1.53 0.06
N LEU A 42 -9.40 -2.66 -0.63
CA LEU A 42 -10.35 -2.86 -1.73
C LEU A 42 -11.71 -3.33 -1.21
N ASN A 43 -12.81 -2.90 -1.82
CA ASN A 43 -14.09 -3.55 -1.58
C ASN A 43 -14.08 -4.98 -2.14
N ASP A 44 -14.97 -5.85 -1.66
CA ASP A 44 -15.15 -7.18 -2.23
C ASP A 44 -15.43 -7.10 -3.75
N GLY A 45 -14.69 -7.88 -4.53
CA GLY A 45 -14.78 -7.95 -5.98
C GLY A 45 -14.09 -6.82 -6.75
N GLU A 46 -13.43 -5.87 -6.07
CA GLU A 46 -12.58 -4.87 -6.71
C GLU A 46 -11.19 -5.44 -7.02
N SER A 47 -10.54 -4.86 -8.03
CA SER A 47 -9.10 -4.93 -8.27
C SER A 47 -8.41 -3.64 -7.81
N LEU A 48 -7.07 -3.62 -7.74
CA LEU A 48 -6.34 -2.37 -7.47
C LEU A 48 -6.62 -1.34 -8.58
N ARG A 49 -6.63 -1.78 -9.84
CA ARG A 49 -6.90 -0.92 -11.00
C ARG A 49 -8.23 -0.17 -10.87
N ASP A 50 -9.28 -0.81 -10.34
CA ASP A 50 -10.59 -0.19 -10.11
C ASP A 50 -10.51 0.97 -9.10
N SER A 51 -9.50 0.97 -8.23
CA SER A 51 -9.28 2.00 -7.22
C SER A 51 -8.46 3.20 -7.71
N LEU A 52 -7.88 3.13 -8.91
CA LEU A 52 -7.06 4.22 -9.46
C LEU A 52 -7.89 5.25 -10.22
N PRO A 53 -7.48 6.55 -10.22
CA PRO A 53 -8.00 7.54 -11.15
C PRO A 53 -7.90 7.09 -12.62
N PRO A 54 -8.84 7.47 -13.51
CA PRO A 54 -8.86 7.00 -14.89
C PRO A 54 -7.56 7.28 -15.69
N HIS A 55 -6.87 8.38 -15.41
CA HIS A 55 -5.61 8.70 -16.09
C HIS A 55 -4.47 7.76 -15.67
N TYR A 56 -4.42 7.34 -14.40
CA TYR A 56 -3.47 6.33 -13.95
C TYR A 56 -3.82 4.95 -14.48
N GLN A 57 -5.10 4.58 -14.53
CA GLN A 57 -5.51 3.33 -15.19
C GLN A 57 -4.99 3.27 -16.63
N ALA A 58 -5.23 4.33 -17.42
CA ALA A 58 -4.79 4.39 -18.81
C ALA A 58 -3.25 4.34 -18.96
N LEU A 59 -2.53 5.04 -18.09
CA LEU A 59 -1.06 5.04 -18.08
C LEU A 59 -0.51 3.63 -17.82
N PHE A 60 -0.94 3.01 -16.72
CA PHE A 60 -0.46 1.70 -16.30
C PHE A 60 -0.87 0.58 -17.27
N ASP A 61 -2.10 0.64 -17.80
CA ASP A 61 -2.53 -0.24 -18.89
C ASP A 61 -1.63 -0.11 -20.13
N SER A 62 -1.14 1.09 -20.45
CA SER A 62 -0.25 1.30 -21.60
C SER A 62 1.15 0.74 -21.33
N LEU A 63 1.72 1.04 -20.17
CA LEU A 63 3.03 0.51 -19.77
C LEU A 63 3.06 -1.02 -19.81
N ALA A 64 2.02 -1.66 -19.24
CA ALA A 64 1.91 -3.11 -19.25
C ALA A 64 1.77 -3.70 -20.66
N ARG A 65 1.01 -3.04 -21.54
CA ARG A 65 0.80 -3.47 -22.94
C ARG A 65 2.05 -3.30 -23.81
N GLU A 66 2.85 -2.28 -23.54
CA GLU A 66 4.09 -1.97 -24.26
C GLU A 66 5.28 -2.83 -23.80
N SER A 67 5.18 -3.45 -22.62
CA SER A 67 6.15 -4.42 -22.13
C SER A 67 6.06 -5.77 -22.87
N ASN A 68 7.17 -6.53 -22.85
CA ASN A 68 7.21 -7.85 -23.48
C ASN A 68 6.59 -8.97 -22.63
N ASP A 69 6.43 -8.74 -21.32
CA ASP A 69 6.10 -9.76 -20.32
C ASP A 69 4.98 -9.34 -19.36
N HIS A 70 4.19 -8.34 -19.75
CA HIS A 70 3.05 -7.83 -18.98
C HIS A 70 3.45 -7.25 -17.62
N THR A 71 4.54 -6.49 -17.61
CA THR A 71 5.08 -5.78 -16.45
C THR A 71 5.02 -4.27 -16.65
N MET A 72 5.13 -3.52 -15.55
CA MET A 72 5.22 -2.07 -15.58
C MET A 72 6.51 -1.60 -14.91
N VAL A 73 7.22 -0.70 -15.57
CA VAL A 73 8.31 0.06 -14.94
C VAL A 73 7.74 1.42 -14.57
N MET A 74 7.83 1.78 -13.29
CA MET A 74 7.43 3.10 -12.84
C MET A 74 8.28 4.16 -13.54
N PRO A 75 7.71 5.16 -14.23
CA PRO A 75 8.48 6.27 -14.78
C PRO A 75 9.22 7.04 -13.67
N PHE A 76 10.46 7.45 -13.95
CA PHE A 76 11.30 8.15 -12.95
C PHE A 76 10.66 9.45 -12.45
N GLU A 77 9.97 10.17 -13.32
CA GLU A 77 9.27 11.41 -12.97
C GLU A 77 8.15 11.14 -11.96
N LEU A 78 7.40 10.04 -12.11
CA LEU A 78 6.40 9.65 -11.12
C LEU A 78 7.05 9.19 -9.82
N TRP A 79 8.13 8.41 -9.90
CA TRP A 79 8.90 8.01 -8.72
C TRP A 79 9.33 9.23 -7.89
N ARG A 80 9.95 10.22 -8.53
CA ARG A 80 10.47 11.42 -7.87
C ARG A 80 9.38 12.37 -7.41
N GLU A 81 8.41 12.68 -8.25
CA GLU A 81 7.44 13.76 -7.99
C GLU A 81 6.24 13.30 -7.15
N VAL A 82 5.97 12.00 -7.11
CA VAL A 82 4.72 11.46 -6.56
C VAL A 82 4.97 10.46 -5.44
N LEU A 83 5.89 9.51 -5.64
CA LEU A 83 6.16 8.46 -4.65
C LEU A 83 7.16 8.93 -3.58
N LEU A 84 8.18 9.69 -3.98
CA LEU A 84 9.29 10.10 -3.11
C LEU A 84 9.53 11.63 -3.19
N ASN A 85 8.43 12.39 -3.10
CA ASN A 85 8.38 13.85 -3.27
C ASN A 85 8.98 14.66 -2.11
N ASP A 86 9.40 13.99 -1.03
CA ASP A 86 10.05 14.58 0.14
C ASP A 86 11.57 14.35 0.17
N ALA A 87 12.12 13.69 -0.85
CA ALA A 87 13.55 13.42 -0.98
C ALA A 87 14.27 14.39 -1.93
N ASP A 88 15.59 14.49 -1.78
CA ASP A 88 16.43 15.10 -2.79
C ASP A 88 16.61 14.20 -4.03
N LEU A 89 17.18 14.77 -5.09
CA LEU A 89 17.38 14.07 -6.35
C LEU A 89 18.35 12.89 -6.23
N GLU A 90 19.34 12.96 -5.34
CA GLU A 90 20.33 11.90 -5.15
C GLU A 90 19.68 10.66 -4.55
N LEU A 91 18.89 10.85 -3.49
CA LEU A 91 18.11 9.78 -2.87
C LEU A 91 17.08 9.23 -3.86
N ALA A 92 16.38 10.09 -4.62
CA ALA A 92 15.42 9.62 -5.63
C ALA A 92 16.07 8.77 -6.72
N ARG A 93 17.26 9.13 -7.21
CA ARG A 93 17.98 8.34 -8.22
C ARG A 93 18.51 7.03 -7.66
N SER A 94 19.09 7.06 -6.47
CA SER A 94 19.67 5.87 -5.85
C SER A 94 18.61 4.84 -5.45
N SER A 95 17.46 5.28 -4.95
CA SER A 95 16.33 4.39 -4.65
C SER A 95 15.68 3.84 -5.92
N TYR A 96 15.49 4.67 -6.95
CA TYR A 96 14.95 4.24 -8.25
C TYR A 96 15.79 3.15 -8.92
N ALA A 97 17.11 3.20 -8.77
CA ALA A 97 18.02 2.19 -9.32
C ALA A 97 17.83 0.78 -8.72
N GLY A 98 17.16 0.67 -7.56
CA GLY A 98 16.82 -0.60 -6.92
C GLY A 98 15.48 -1.19 -7.36
N LEU A 99 14.70 -0.48 -8.20
CA LEU A 99 13.39 -0.94 -8.63
C LEU A 99 13.48 -2.06 -9.67
N SER A 100 12.48 -2.94 -9.66
CA SER A 100 12.25 -3.96 -10.69
C SER A 100 10.92 -3.69 -11.39
N PRO A 101 10.72 -4.20 -12.63
CA PRO A 101 9.41 -4.21 -13.25
C PRO A 101 8.38 -4.92 -12.36
N GLU A 102 7.21 -4.31 -12.20
CA GLU A 102 6.09 -4.84 -11.42
C GLU A 102 5.18 -5.68 -12.32
N PRO A 103 4.90 -6.96 -12.00
CA PRO A 103 3.92 -7.75 -12.72
C PRO A 103 2.53 -7.10 -12.67
N TYR A 104 1.87 -6.92 -13.82
CA TYR A 104 0.61 -6.18 -13.86
C TYR A 104 -0.64 -7.02 -13.58
N GLN A 105 -0.58 -8.33 -13.80
CA GLN A 105 -1.74 -9.21 -13.62
C GLN A 105 -2.38 -9.06 -12.21
N PRO A 106 -1.61 -9.05 -11.10
CA PRO A 106 -2.19 -8.86 -9.77
C PRO A 106 -2.90 -7.52 -9.54
N TRP A 107 -2.61 -6.48 -10.34
CA TRP A 107 -3.27 -5.18 -10.23
C TRP A 107 -4.68 -5.20 -10.80
N ILE A 108 -4.96 -6.10 -11.76
CA ILE A 108 -6.24 -6.22 -12.47
C ILE A 108 -7.07 -7.42 -12.00
N ASP A 109 -6.48 -8.30 -11.19
CA ASP A 109 -7.19 -9.41 -10.56
C ASP A 109 -8.21 -8.89 -9.54
N LYS A 110 -9.45 -9.37 -9.65
CA LYS A 110 -10.51 -9.08 -8.68
C LYS A 110 -10.37 -9.98 -7.47
N LEU A 111 -10.46 -9.39 -6.28
CA LEU A 111 -10.29 -10.14 -5.03
C LEU A 111 -11.65 -10.43 -4.38
N ASP A 112 -11.91 -11.69 -4.05
CA ASP A 112 -12.92 -12.03 -3.05
C ASP A 112 -12.36 -11.70 -1.67
N LEU A 113 -13.02 -10.79 -0.96
CA LEU A 113 -12.61 -10.24 0.34
C LEU A 113 -13.71 -10.37 1.40
N LYS A 114 -14.77 -11.16 1.14
CA LYS A 114 -15.85 -11.38 2.12
C LYS A 114 -15.31 -11.91 3.44
N GLN A 115 -14.38 -12.86 3.37
CA GLN A 115 -13.76 -13.44 4.56
C GLN A 115 -12.94 -12.39 5.31
N PHE A 116 -12.07 -11.64 4.62
CA PHE A 116 -11.29 -10.56 5.21
C PHE A 116 -12.15 -9.57 6.01
N TYR A 117 -13.27 -9.13 5.45
CA TYR A 117 -14.19 -8.20 6.10
C TYR A 117 -14.91 -8.80 7.32
N SER A 118 -14.96 -10.12 7.45
CA SER A 118 -15.51 -10.81 8.62
C SER A 118 -14.49 -11.06 9.75
N LEU A 119 -13.20 -10.89 9.48
CA LEU A 119 -12.15 -11.22 10.45
C LEU A 119 -12.15 -10.23 11.62
N PRO A 120 -12.15 -10.71 12.88
CA PRO A 120 -12.13 -9.87 14.07
C PRO A 120 -10.75 -9.27 14.38
N ILE A 121 -9.77 -9.44 13.48
CA ILE A 121 -8.40 -8.95 13.66
C ILE A 121 -8.43 -7.41 13.75
N PRO A 122 -7.84 -6.80 14.80
CA PRO A 122 -7.70 -5.36 14.91
C PRO A 122 -6.90 -4.76 13.76
N LYS A 123 -7.33 -3.59 13.28
CA LYS A 123 -6.76 -2.91 12.11
C LYS A 123 -6.25 -1.53 12.50
N SER A 124 -5.16 -1.12 11.88
CA SER A 124 -4.62 0.24 11.94
C SER A 124 -4.39 0.74 10.53
N TYR A 125 -4.61 2.03 10.30
CA TYR A 125 -4.22 2.72 9.08
C TYR A 125 -3.14 3.74 9.45
N LEU A 126 -1.95 3.58 8.92
CA LEU A 126 -0.83 4.51 9.06
C LEU A 126 -0.78 5.35 7.77
N TYR A 127 -0.97 6.66 7.90
CA TYR A 127 -1.12 7.56 6.77
C TYR A 127 0.01 8.60 6.73
N CYS A 128 0.77 8.65 5.63
CA CYS A 128 1.75 9.70 5.39
C CYS A 128 1.10 10.90 4.68
N THR A 129 1.20 12.08 5.29
CA THR A 129 0.36 13.22 4.90
C THR A 129 0.75 13.91 3.60
N GLU A 130 1.95 13.65 3.09
CA GLU A 130 2.49 14.22 1.86
C GLU A 130 2.57 13.20 0.72
N ASP A 131 1.98 12.01 0.91
CA ASP A 131 1.79 11.01 -0.14
C ASP A 131 0.84 11.52 -1.23
N ASN A 132 1.35 11.58 -2.47
CA ASN A 132 0.59 12.08 -3.62
C ASN A 132 0.27 11.00 -4.67
N VAL A 133 0.52 9.71 -4.37
CA VAL A 133 0.24 8.59 -5.30
C VAL A 133 -1.21 8.57 -5.70
N LEU A 134 -2.11 8.83 -4.76
CA LEU A 134 -3.51 9.11 -5.04
C LEU A 134 -3.81 10.58 -4.78
N PRO A 135 -4.68 11.22 -5.60
CA PRO A 135 -5.15 12.56 -5.31
C PRO A 135 -5.76 12.64 -3.91
N GLN A 136 -5.37 13.67 -3.17
CA GLN A 136 -5.83 13.92 -1.80
C GLN A 136 -7.36 14.04 -1.70
N GLY A 137 -7.91 13.67 -0.54
CA GLY A 137 -9.34 13.82 -0.22
C GLY A 137 -10.21 12.58 -0.49
N GLU A 138 -11.52 12.74 -0.34
CA GLU A 138 -12.48 11.63 -0.24
C GLU A 138 -12.72 10.87 -1.55
N GLN A 139 -12.47 11.50 -2.70
CA GLN A 139 -12.80 10.87 -3.97
C GLN A 139 -11.77 9.82 -4.36
N TRP A 140 -10.48 10.07 -4.15
CA TRP A 140 -9.39 9.20 -4.62
C TRP A 140 -8.35 8.88 -3.56
N GLY A 141 -8.24 9.64 -2.48
CA GLY A 141 -7.09 9.59 -1.58
C GLY A 141 -7.03 8.38 -0.66
N TRP A 142 -5.92 8.27 0.06
CA TRP A 142 -5.70 7.23 1.07
C TRP A 142 -6.63 7.40 2.28
N HIS A 143 -6.62 8.59 2.87
CA HIS A 143 -7.50 8.96 3.97
C HIS A 143 -8.40 10.13 3.55
N PRO A 144 -9.74 10.05 3.75
CA PRO A 144 -10.45 9.00 4.47
C PRO A 144 -10.95 7.83 3.60
N ARG A 145 -10.78 7.85 2.27
CA ARG A 145 -11.43 6.85 1.37
C ARG A 145 -10.97 5.41 1.61
N MET A 146 -9.68 5.10 1.53
CA MET A 146 -9.20 3.73 1.74
C MET A 146 -9.32 3.34 3.21
N SER A 147 -8.93 4.22 4.12
CA SER A 147 -8.95 3.92 5.55
C SER A 147 -10.35 3.60 6.09
N ASN A 148 -11.39 4.31 5.64
CA ASN A 148 -12.75 4.09 6.14
C ASN A 148 -13.31 2.72 5.79
N ARG A 149 -12.78 2.06 4.75
CA ARG A 149 -13.19 0.71 4.37
C ARG A 149 -12.82 -0.34 5.43
N LEU A 150 -11.86 -0.06 6.32
CA LEU A 150 -11.49 -0.98 7.42
C LEU A 150 -12.54 -1.09 8.54
N GLY A 151 -13.58 -0.25 8.54
CA GLY A 151 -14.56 -0.20 9.61
C GLY A 151 -13.96 0.40 10.89
N LEU A 152 -13.83 -0.40 11.96
CA LEU A 152 -13.15 0.03 13.17
C LEU A 152 -11.63 -0.11 13.02
N PHE A 153 -10.92 1.02 13.02
CA PHE A 153 -9.46 1.03 12.92
C PHE A 153 -8.85 2.13 13.78
N ARG A 154 -7.55 1.97 14.09
CA ARG A 154 -6.73 3.03 14.65
C ARG A 154 -6.08 3.83 13.53
N LEU A 155 -6.37 5.13 13.46
CA LEU A 155 -5.64 6.05 12.58
C LEU A 155 -4.34 6.49 13.26
N VAL A 156 -3.22 6.38 12.55
CA VAL A 156 -1.93 6.97 12.91
C VAL A 156 -1.46 7.79 11.72
N GLN A 157 -0.93 8.98 11.97
CA GLN A 157 -0.41 9.84 10.91
C GLN A 157 1.04 10.22 11.16
N MET A 158 1.76 10.48 10.07
CA MET A 158 3.09 11.07 10.08
C MET A 158 3.32 11.95 8.85
N PRO A 159 4.21 12.95 8.94
CA PRO A 159 4.73 13.60 7.75
C PRO A 159 5.59 12.64 6.92
N GLY A 160 5.49 12.73 5.59
CA GLY A 160 6.28 11.93 4.65
C GLY A 160 5.56 11.67 3.33
N SER A 161 6.35 11.28 2.32
CA SER A 161 5.85 10.78 1.03
C SER A 161 5.36 9.34 1.12
N HIS A 162 4.92 8.75 -0.01
CA HIS A 162 4.55 7.34 -0.11
C HIS A 162 5.72 6.43 0.28
N GLU A 163 6.92 6.79 -0.15
CA GLU A 163 8.14 6.02 0.02
C GLU A 163 8.95 6.53 1.24
N VAL A 164 8.25 6.93 2.31
CA VAL A 164 8.84 7.50 3.55
C VAL A 164 9.87 6.59 4.21
N MET A 165 9.88 5.28 3.89
CA MET A 165 10.93 4.37 4.34
C MET A 165 12.33 4.78 3.85
N PHE A 166 12.44 5.53 2.75
CA PHE A 166 13.72 6.05 2.27
C PHE A 166 14.08 7.39 2.90
N SER A 167 13.11 8.30 3.03
CA SER A 167 13.36 9.67 3.53
C SER A 167 13.40 9.77 5.05
N ASN A 168 12.59 8.99 5.77
CA ASN A 168 12.49 9.01 7.23
C ASN A 168 12.19 7.61 7.83
N PRO A 169 13.11 6.63 7.69
CA PRO A 169 12.91 5.28 8.21
C PRO A 169 12.76 5.20 9.73
N VAL A 170 13.43 6.09 10.48
CA VAL A 170 13.36 6.10 11.95
C VAL A 170 11.98 6.57 12.40
N GLY A 171 11.48 7.68 11.85
CA GLY A 171 10.13 8.16 12.14
C GLY A 171 9.06 7.15 11.73
N LEU A 172 9.24 6.47 10.60
CA LEU A 172 8.34 5.39 10.18
C LEU A 172 8.33 4.25 11.21
N ALA A 173 9.50 3.78 11.66
CA ALA A 173 9.59 2.70 12.64
C ALA A 173 8.88 3.04 13.96
N GLU A 174 9.04 4.27 14.46
CA GLU A 174 8.32 4.75 15.65
C GLU A 174 6.80 4.71 15.45
N LYS A 175 6.34 5.10 14.27
CA LYS A 175 4.91 5.13 13.93
C LYS A 175 4.34 3.73 13.71
N MET A 176 5.13 2.80 13.18
CA MET A 176 4.77 1.37 13.11
C MET A 176 4.54 0.79 14.51
N ILE A 177 5.36 1.14 15.50
CA ILE A 177 5.17 0.72 16.90
C ILE A 177 3.85 1.28 17.45
N VAL A 178 3.56 2.56 17.24
CA VAL A 178 2.30 3.20 17.67
C VAL A 178 1.08 2.59 16.97
N ALA A 179 1.19 2.27 15.68
CA ALA A 179 0.15 1.60 14.93
C ALA A 179 -0.04 0.14 15.38
N GLY A 180 1.04 -0.55 15.78
CA GLY A 180 1.11 -1.96 16.12
C GLY A 180 0.78 -2.35 17.57
N ARG A 181 0.82 -1.40 18.52
CA ARG A 181 0.55 -1.65 19.94
C ARG A 181 -0.91 -2.07 20.20
N ASP A 182 -1.17 -2.66 21.36
CA ASP A 182 -2.54 -2.86 21.86
C ASP A 182 -3.12 -1.56 22.42
#